data_AF-A0A519IQM7-F1
#
_entry.id   AF-A0A519IQM7-F1
#
_cell.length_a   1.000
_cell.length_b   1.000
_cell.length_c   1.000
_cell.angle_alpha   90.00
_cell.angle_beta   90.00
_cell.angle_gamma   90.00
#
_symmetry.space_group_name_H-M   'P 1'
#
loop_
_entity.id
_entity.type
_entity.pdbx_description
1 polymer ?
#
loop_
_entity_poly.entity_id
_entity_poly.type
_entity_poly.pdbx_seq_one_letter_code
_entity_poly.pdbx_strand_id
1 'polypeptide(L)'
;MFVAAAVFLTGCASVYVDTATKEVADADIKRPAIPLAATLVFDFQTNGAPNARATQLLKDQVTAQVQKTGIFEIAKGEAAGKAALLTITLNNVLITKDAAQQGFVTGLTFGLAGSAVTDGYICTVTYVPANGSSTVVATAKHAIHTTLGNASAPANAVKSASIEEGVRTMMRQIVANALRDLSTNPQLK
;
A
#
# COMPACT_ATOMS: atom_id res chain seq x y z
N MET A 1 -53.85 -5.57 3.61
CA MET A 1 -52.64 -4.96 4.20
C MET A 1 -51.49 -5.95 4.03
N PHE A 2 -50.75 -5.85 2.92
CA PHE A 2 -49.60 -6.74 2.64
C PHE A 2 -48.35 -6.09 3.23
N VAL A 3 -47.74 -6.75 4.22
CA VAL A 3 -46.45 -6.35 4.79
C VAL A 3 -45.36 -6.96 3.92
N ALA A 4 -44.71 -6.14 3.10
CA ALA A 4 -43.51 -6.53 2.37
C ALA A 4 -42.32 -6.52 3.35
N ALA A 5 -41.83 -7.70 3.72
CA ALA A 5 -40.62 -7.86 4.50
C ALA A 5 -39.41 -7.54 3.61
N ALA A 6 -38.83 -6.35 3.76
CA ALA A 6 -37.56 -5.98 3.15
C ALA A 6 -36.42 -6.71 3.89
N VAL A 7 -36.03 -7.88 3.38
CA VAL A 7 -34.81 -8.56 3.80
C VAL A 7 -33.63 -7.78 3.22
N PHE A 8 -33.00 -6.94 4.04
CA PHE A 8 -31.72 -6.31 3.71
C PHE A 8 -30.63 -7.40 3.67
N LEU A 9 -30.37 -7.97 2.49
CA LEU A 9 -29.17 -8.77 2.26
C LEU A 9 -27.94 -7.85 2.31
N THR A 10 -27.35 -7.70 3.48
CA THR A 10 -25.99 -7.16 3.60
C THR A 10 -25.05 -8.21 3.00
N GLY A 11 -24.69 -8.06 1.72
CA GLY A 11 -23.67 -8.91 1.09
C GLY A 11 -22.38 -8.80 1.90
N CYS A 12 -21.91 -9.93 2.45
CA CYS A 12 -20.67 -9.95 3.23
C CYS A 12 -19.49 -9.65 2.30
N ALA A 13 -18.72 -8.60 2.62
CA ALA A 13 -17.46 -8.32 1.94
C ALA A 13 -16.33 -9.13 2.58
N SER A 14 -15.48 -9.74 1.75
CA SER A 14 -14.23 -10.37 2.19
C SER A 14 -13.04 -9.70 1.51
N VAL A 15 -11.95 -9.53 2.25
CA VAL A 15 -10.72 -8.92 1.74
C VAL A 15 -9.57 -9.92 1.79
N TYR A 16 -8.74 -9.89 0.75
CA TYR A 16 -7.63 -10.79 0.54
C TYR A 16 -6.39 -9.99 0.13
N VAL A 17 -5.23 -10.36 0.67
CA VAL A 17 -3.94 -9.75 0.35
C VAL A 17 -3.19 -10.65 -0.62
N ASP A 18 -2.70 -10.07 -1.71
CA ASP A 18 -1.92 -10.81 -2.72
C ASP A 18 -0.59 -11.32 -2.13
N THR A 19 -0.15 -12.53 -2.49
CA THR A 19 1.03 -13.19 -1.92
C THR A 19 2.29 -13.10 -2.80
N ALA A 20 2.23 -12.42 -3.95
CA ALA A 20 3.39 -12.20 -4.82
C ALA A 20 4.43 -11.29 -4.14
N THR A 21 3.96 -10.28 -3.40
CA THR A 21 4.81 -9.43 -2.55
C THR A 21 4.75 -9.96 -1.13
N LYS A 22 5.91 -10.24 -0.54
CA LYS A 22 6.03 -10.96 0.73
C LYS A 22 6.68 -10.11 1.80
N GLU A 23 6.66 -10.62 3.04
CA GLU A 23 7.53 -10.08 4.09
C GLU A 23 8.99 -10.10 3.64
N VAL A 24 9.74 -9.08 4.04
CA VAL A 24 11.19 -9.01 3.82
C VAL A 24 11.90 -9.43 5.09
N ALA A 25 12.85 -10.35 4.99
CA ALA A 25 13.67 -10.74 6.13
C ALA A 25 14.65 -9.62 6.48
N ASP A 26 14.95 -9.45 7.77
CA ASP A 26 15.86 -8.41 8.24
C ASP A 26 17.26 -8.49 7.59
N ALA A 27 17.71 -9.72 7.31
CA ALA A 27 18.98 -10.02 6.66
C ALA A 27 19.06 -9.55 5.19
N ASP A 28 17.92 -9.33 4.53
CA ASP A 28 17.85 -8.85 3.15
C ASP A 28 17.99 -7.32 3.05
N ILE A 29 17.96 -6.61 4.18
CA ILE A 29 18.15 -5.16 4.24
C ILE A 29 19.62 -4.82 4.36
N LYS A 30 20.18 -4.16 3.34
CA LYS A 30 21.56 -3.69 3.36
C LYS A 30 21.68 -2.36 4.11
N ARG A 31 22.26 -2.39 5.30
CA ARG A 31 22.41 -1.20 6.15
C ARG A 31 23.71 -0.45 5.84
N PRO A 32 23.69 0.88 5.73
CA PRO A 32 24.91 1.67 5.75
C PRO A 32 25.55 1.60 7.14
N ALA A 33 26.87 1.80 7.21
CA ALA A 33 27.59 1.82 8.49
C ALA A 33 27.11 2.98 9.40
N ILE A 34 26.68 4.08 8.80
CA ILE A 34 26.07 5.23 9.46
C ILE A 34 24.72 5.47 8.78
N PRO A 35 23.59 5.48 9.52
CA PRO A 35 22.28 5.77 8.95
C PRO A 35 22.25 7.12 8.22
N LEU A 36 21.50 7.17 7.12
CA LEU A 36 21.37 8.37 6.30
C LEU A 36 20.35 9.32 6.97
N ALA A 37 20.79 10.53 7.31
CA ALA A 37 19.87 11.53 7.85
C ALA A 37 18.89 11.98 6.77
N ALA A 38 17.58 11.90 7.03
CA ALA A 38 16.56 12.33 6.07
C ALA A 38 15.31 12.90 6.77
N THR A 39 14.64 13.83 6.08
CA THR A 39 13.25 14.19 6.41
C THR A 39 12.32 13.24 5.65
N LEU A 40 11.42 12.57 6.37
CA LEU A 40 10.44 11.67 5.76
C LEU A 40 9.17 12.43 5.34
N VAL A 41 8.81 12.29 4.08
CA VAL A 41 7.50 12.67 3.54
C VAL A 41 6.78 11.40 3.10
N PHE A 42 5.57 11.19 3.61
CA PHE A 42 4.70 10.11 3.18
C PHE A 42 3.44 10.69 2.53
N ASP A 43 3.11 10.21 1.34
CA ASP A 43 1.92 10.59 0.60
C ASP A 43 1.18 9.36 0.09
N PHE A 44 -0.07 9.20 0.52
CA PHE A 44 -0.98 8.22 -0.05
C PHE A 44 -1.82 8.88 -1.13
N GLN A 45 -1.91 8.24 -2.29
CA GLN A 45 -2.69 8.69 -3.43
C GLN A 45 -3.73 7.66 -3.83
N THR A 46 -4.84 8.13 -4.38
CA THR A 46 -5.84 7.31 -5.06
C THR A 46 -5.91 7.78 -6.52
N ASN A 47 -5.51 6.93 -7.45
CA ASN A 47 -5.40 7.23 -8.88
C ASN A 47 -4.59 8.52 -9.15
N GLY A 48 -3.50 8.70 -8.40
CA GLY A 48 -2.61 9.87 -8.50
C GLY A 48 -3.08 11.13 -7.77
N ALA A 49 -4.29 11.15 -7.21
CA ALA A 49 -4.79 12.27 -6.41
C ALA A 49 -4.43 12.09 -4.92
N PRO A 50 -3.97 13.12 -4.19
CA PRO A 50 -3.67 13.02 -2.77
C PRO A 50 -4.86 12.57 -1.93
N ASN A 51 -4.62 11.69 -0.96
CA ASN A 51 -5.62 11.17 -0.03
C ASN A 51 -5.16 11.40 1.42
N ALA A 52 -5.45 12.60 1.95
CA ALA A 52 -5.01 13.02 3.28
C ALA A 52 -5.47 12.08 4.41
N ARG A 53 -6.65 11.46 4.28
CA ARG A 53 -7.17 10.52 5.28
C ARG A 53 -6.32 9.24 5.34
N ALA A 54 -6.02 8.65 4.18
CA ALA A 54 -5.18 7.46 4.12
C ALA A 54 -3.72 7.78 4.51
N THR A 55 -3.21 8.95 4.11
CA THR A 55 -1.92 9.46 4.56
C THR A 55 -1.87 9.51 6.09
N GLN A 56 -2.83 10.16 6.74
CA GLN A 56 -2.87 10.30 8.19
C GLN A 56 -3.00 8.94 8.91
N LEU A 57 -3.80 8.03 8.37
CA LEU A 57 -4.01 6.69 8.95
C LEU A 57 -2.73 5.84 8.96
N LEU A 58 -1.90 5.96 7.92
CA LEU A 58 -0.77 5.06 7.68
C LEU A 58 0.60 5.68 7.99
N LYS A 59 0.66 7.01 8.19
CA LYS A 59 1.91 7.75 8.42
C LYS A 59 2.75 7.16 9.55
N ASP A 60 2.15 6.85 10.69
CA ASP A 60 2.89 6.32 11.84
C ASP A 60 3.45 4.92 11.54
N GLN A 61 2.67 4.08 10.87
CA GLN A 61 3.12 2.75 10.45
C GLN A 61 4.28 2.84 9.45
N VAL A 62 4.21 3.75 8.46
CA VAL A 62 5.29 3.94 7.48
C VAL A 62 6.54 4.49 8.15
N THR A 63 6.39 5.48 9.04
CA THR A 63 7.50 6.08 9.78
C THR A 63 8.21 5.04 10.64
N ALA A 64 7.47 4.24 11.40
CA ALA A 64 8.02 3.17 12.23
C ALA A 64 8.75 2.10 11.39
N GLN A 65 8.20 1.73 10.22
CA GLN A 65 8.86 0.80 9.31
C GLN A 65 10.19 1.34 8.78
N VAL A 66 10.21 2.60 8.32
CA VAL A 66 11.44 3.25 7.84
C VAL A 66 12.49 3.26 8.94
N GLN A 67 12.14 3.69 10.15
CA GLN A 67 13.05 3.73 11.29
C GLN A 67 13.57 2.34 11.66
N LYS A 68 12.70 1.32 11.65
CA LYS A 68 13.08 -0.07 11.96
C LYS A 68 14.14 -0.63 11.01
N THR A 69 14.20 -0.16 9.76
CA THR A 69 15.23 -0.65 8.81
C THR A 69 16.65 -0.28 9.24
N GLY A 70 16.83 0.83 9.95
CA GLY A 70 18.15 1.39 10.24
C GLY A 70 18.88 1.96 9.02
N ILE A 71 18.23 2.05 7.85
CA ILE A 71 18.81 2.70 6.67
C ILE A 71 18.87 4.22 6.88
N PHE A 72 17.81 4.77 7.48
CA PHE A 72 17.63 6.21 7.66
C PHE A 72 17.48 6.58 9.12
N GLU A 73 18.09 7.71 9.48
CA GLU A 73 17.79 8.44 10.71
C GLU A 73 16.82 9.58 10.34
N ILE A 74 15.58 9.48 10.83
CA ILE A 74 14.54 10.45 10.50
C ILE A 74 14.64 11.67 11.42
N ALA A 75 14.94 12.83 10.84
CA ALA A 75 15.06 14.08 11.58
C ALA A 75 13.73 14.46 12.26
N LYS A 76 13.81 14.88 13.53
CA LYS A 76 12.66 15.42 14.27
C LYS A 76 12.54 16.92 14.00
N GLY A 77 11.47 17.35 13.33
CA GLY A 77 11.18 18.77 13.06
C GLY A 77 11.42 19.19 11.61
N GLU A 78 11.20 20.47 11.31
CA GLU A 78 11.52 21.05 10.02
C GLU A 78 13.04 21.14 9.85
N ALA A 79 13.54 20.65 8.71
CA ALA A 79 14.95 20.69 8.40
C ALA A 79 15.47 22.13 8.31
N ALA A 80 16.42 22.49 9.18
CA ALA A 80 17.20 23.70 9.00
C ALA A 80 18.25 23.48 7.89
N GLY A 81 17.95 23.92 6.66
CA GLY A 81 18.86 23.89 5.50
C GLY A 81 18.46 22.91 4.39
N LYS A 82 19.39 22.60 3.47
CA LYS A 82 19.22 21.56 2.43
C LYS A 82 19.30 20.17 3.06
N ALA A 83 18.29 19.73 3.79
CA ALA A 83 18.25 18.36 4.29
C ALA A 83 17.97 17.36 3.17
N ALA A 84 18.48 16.14 3.34
CA ALA A 84 18.12 15.05 2.44
C ALA A 84 16.63 14.71 2.63
N LEU A 85 15.97 14.36 1.54
CA LEU A 85 14.53 14.09 1.53
C LEU A 85 14.29 12.62 1.20
N LEU A 86 13.53 11.94 2.05
CA LEU A 86 13.00 10.61 1.78
C LEU A 86 11.50 10.76 1.52
N THR A 87 11.08 10.57 0.29
CA THR A 87 9.66 10.60 -0.09
C THR A 87 9.18 9.18 -0.34
N ILE A 88 8.10 8.79 0.32
CA ILE A 88 7.39 7.52 0.08
C ILE A 88 6.01 7.87 -0.44
N THR A 89 5.75 7.55 -1.71
CA THR A 89 4.44 7.71 -2.34
C THR A 89 3.81 6.35 -2.53
N LEU A 90 2.62 6.13 -1.98
CA LEU A 90 1.82 4.94 -2.24
C LEU A 90 0.58 5.31 -3.05
N ASN A 91 0.51 4.87 -4.29
CA ASN A 91 -0.65 5.13 -5.16
C ASN A 91 -1.53 3.88 -5.29
N ASN A 92 -2.78 3.96 -4.83
CA ASN A 92 -3.82 2.99 -5.16
C ASN A 92 -4.33 3.25 -6.59
N VAL A 93 -4.07 2.31 -7.49
CA VAL A 93 -4.48 2.33 -8.89
C VAL A 93 -5.54 1.26 -9.14
N LEU A 94 -6.62 1.65 -9.82
CA LEU A 94 -7.65 0.70 -10.24
C LEU A 94 -7.08 -0.25 -11.30
N ILE A 95 -6.98 -1.54 -10.97
CA ILE A 95 -6.58 -2.58 -11.93
C ILE A 95 -7.80 -3.14 -12.67
N THR A 96 -8.98 -3.15 -12.04
CA THR A 96 -10.23 -3.63 -12.65
C THR A 96 -11.09 -2.44 -13.07
N LYS A 97 -11.28 -2.25 -14.39
CA LYS A 97 -12.05 -1.11 -14.94
C LYS A 97 -13.57 -1.29 -14.93
N ASP A 98 -14.10 -2.50 -14.69
CA ASP A 98 -15.50 -2.84 -15.05
C ASP A 98 -16.46 -3.15 -13.89
N ALA A 99 -16.07 -2.92 -12.63
CA ALA A 99 -16.95 -3.24 -11.49
C ALA A 99 -18.27 -2.41 -11.51
N ALA A 100 -18.20 -1.15 -11.98
CA ALA A 100 -19.36 -0.27 -12.04
C ALA A 100 -20.31 -0.56 -13.22
N GLN A 101 -19.79 -1.01 -14.38
CA GLN A 101 -20.62 -1.37 -15.53
C GLN A 101 -21.31 -2.74 -15.35
N GLN A 102 -20.70 -3.66 -14.60
CA GLN A 102 -21.30 -4.94 -14.25
C GLN A 102 -22.55 -4.78 -13.38
N GLY A 103 -22.57 -3.79 -12.47
CA GLY A 103 -23.67 -3.59 -11.51
C GLY A 103 -25.02 -3.18 -12.13
N PHE A 104 -25.05 -2.66 -13.35
CA PHE A 104 -26.29 -2.26 -14.04
C PHE A 104 -26.87 -3.38 -14.93
N VAL A 105 -26.04 -4.28 -15.46
CA VAL A 105 -26.47 -5.39 -16.35
C VAL A 105 -26.96 -6.62 -15.56
N THR A 106 -26.57 -6.76 -14.29
CA THR A 106 -26.69 -8.02 -13.52
C THR A 106 -27.64 -7.91 -12.32
N GLY A 107 -28.61 -7.00 -12.31
CA GLY A 107 -29.50 -6.73 -11.17
C GLY A 107 -30.25 -7.94 -10.56
N LEU A 108 -30.29 -9.10 -11.24
CA LEU A 108 -30.80 -10.38 -10.71
C LEU A 108 -29.74 -11.49 -10.54
N THR A 109 -28.56 -11.39 -11.18
CA THR A 109 -27.49 -12.41 -11.12
C THR A 109 -26.30 -12.01 -10.24
N PHE A 110 -26.11 -10.73 -9.94
CA PHE A 110 -25.05 -10.23 -9.04
C PHE A 110 -25.20 -10.82 -7.62
N GLY A 111 -26.45 -11.05 -7.19
CA GLY A 111 -26.74 -11.73 -5.93
C GLY A 111 -26.34 -13.22 -5.91
N LEU A 112 -26.21 -13.87 -7.07
CA LEU A 112 -25.86 -15.30 -7.19
C LEU A 112 -24.38 -15.54 -7.53
N ALA A 113 -23.80 -14.73 -8.42
CA ALA A 113 -22.41 -14.88 -8.84
C ALA A 113 -21.41 -14.15 -7.93
N GLY A 114 -21.84 -13.08 -7.25
CA GLY A 114 -20.95 -12.17 -6.53
C GLY A 114 -20.10 -11.29 -7.45
N SER A 115 -19.27 -10.43 -6.85
CA SER A 115 -18.30 -9.60 -7.58
C SER A 115 -16.94 -9.57 -6.90
N ALA A 116 -15.89 -9.31 -7.69
CA ALA A 116 -14.53 -9.15 -7.20
C ALA A 116 -13.91 -7.87 -7.77
N VAL A 117 -13.23 -7.11 -6.92
CA VAL A 117 -12.50 -5.89 -7.27
C VAL A 117 -11.05 -6.05 -6.82
N THR A 118 -10.11 -5.59 -7.64
CA THR A 118 -8.68 -5.58 -7.30
C THR A 118 -8.17 -4.14 -7.26
N ASP A 119 -7.74 -3.73 -6.08
CA ASP A 119 -6.99 -2.50 -5.84
C ASP A 119 -5.49 -2.81 -6.03
N GLY A 120 -4.87 -2.16 -7.00
CA GLY A 120 -3.42 -2.23 -7.22
C GLY A 120 -2.71 -1.14 -6.45
N TYR A 121 -1.52 -1.43 -5.93
CA TYR A 121 -0.72 -0.46 -5.21
C TYR A 121 0.66 -0.37 -5.83
N ILE A 122 1.14 0.86 -6.03
CA ILE A 122 2.50 1.15 -6.45
C ILE A 122 3.13 2.02 -5.37
N CYS A 123 4.13 1.48 -4.69
CA CYS A 123 4.97 2.21 -3.74
C CYS A 123 6.21 2.70 -4.47
N THR A 124 6.45 4.00 -4.45
CA THR A 124 7.67 4.64 -4.94
C THR A 124 8.39 5.26 -3.76
N VAL A 125 9.62 4.83 -3.52
CA VAL A 125 10.52 5.41 -2.52
C VAL A 125 11.59 6.19 -3.25
N THR A 126 11.69 7.48 -2.96
CA THR A 126 12.65 8.42 -3.56
C THR A 126 13.51 9.01 -2.46
N TYR A 127 14.82 8.87 -2.57
CA TYR A 127 15.79 9.53 -1.69
C TYR A 127 16.57 10.59 -2.48
N VAL A 128 16.53 11.83 -2.00
CA VAL A 128 17.27 12.97 -2.55
C VAL A 128 18.34 13.38 -1.53
N PRO A 129 19.62 13.10 -1.79
CA PRO A 129 20.71 13.46 -0.88
C PRO A 129 20.88 14.97 -0.69
N ALA A 130 21.21 15.40 0.53
CA ALA A 130 21.54 16.80 0.85
C ALA A 130 22.76 17.34 0.07
N ASN A 131 23.70 16.45 -0.24
CA ASN A 131 24.99 16.77 -0.86
C ASN A 131 24.92 16.95 -2.38
N GLY A 132 23.73 16.86 -2.98
CA GLY A 132 23.55 17.00 -4.43
C GLY A 132 23.97 15.77 -5.26
N SER A 133 24.24 14.63 -4.61
CA SER A 133 24.41 13.35 -5.30
C SER A 133 23.12 12.91 -5.99
N SER A 134 23.23 11.93 -6.88
CA SER A 134 22.09 11.42 -7.65
C SER A 134 20.95 10.94 -6.76
N THR A 135 19.73 11.32 -7.13
CA THR A 135 18.50 10.78 -6.55
C THR A 135 18.42 9.28 -6.76
N VAL A 136 18.06 8.56 -5.70
CA VAL A 136 17.88 7.11 -5.72
C VAL A 136 16.39 6.79 -5.63
N VAL A 137 15.90 5.92 -6.50
CA VAL A 137 14.48 5.53 -6.56
C VAL A 137 14.35 4.02 -6.52
N ALA A 138 13.38 3.53 -5.76
CA ALA A 138 12.97 2.14 -5.75
C ALA A 138 11.44 2.04 -5.80
N THR A 139 10.93 0.98 -6.42
CA THR A 139 9.49 0.77 -6.57
C THR A 139 9.09 -0.65 -6.24
N ALA A 140 7.99 -0.82 -5.52
CA ALA A 140 7.35 -2.11 -5.28
C ALA A 140 5.86 -2.06 -5.64
N LYS A 141 5.30 -3.21 -5.99
CA LYS A 141 3.87 -3.35 -6.32
C LYS A 141 3.19 -4.29 -5.35
N HIS A 142 1.90 -4.12 -5.15
CA HIS A 142 1.07 -5.02 -4.36
C HIS A 142 -0.38 -4.98 -4.85
N ALA A 143 -1.20 -5.93 -4.45
CA ALA A 143 -2.65 -5.87 -4.63
C ALA A 143 -3.42 -6.26 -3.36
N ILE A 144 -4.64 -5.72 -3.25
CA ILE A 144 -5.69 -6.20 -2.36
C ILE A 144 -6.90 -6.58 -3.23
N HIS A 145 -7.50 -7.72 -2.95
CA HIS A 145 -8.72 -8.18 -3.61
C HIS A 145 -9.89 -8.12 -2.64
N THR A 146 -10.99 -7.52 -3.08
CA THR A 146 -12.24 -7.49 -2.33
C THR A 146 -13.27 -8.31 -3.09
N THR A 147 -13.92 -9.26 -2.41
CA THR A 147 -15.05 -10.02 -2.96
C THR A 147 -16.34 -9.70 -2.22
N LEU A 148 -17.45 -9.70 -2.94
CA LEU A 148 -18.80 -9.55 -2.44
C LEU A 148 -19.63 -10.75 -2.90
N GLY A 149 -20.40 -11.35 -2.00
CA GLY A 149 -21.25 -12.51 -2.33
C GLY A 149 -20.45 -13.78 -2.60
N ASN A 150 -20.83 -14.54 -3.63
CA ASN A 150 -20.25 -15.86 -3.96
C ASN A 150 -18.95 -15.79 -4.80
N ALA A 151 -18.38 -14.60 -4.98
CA ALA A 151 -17.15 -14.43 -5.75
C ALA A 151 -15.94 -14.99 -5.00
N SER A 152 -15.06 -15.64 -5.73
CA SER A 152 -13.80 -16.19 -5.21
C SER A 152 -12.64 -15.22 -5.45
N ALA A 153 -11.72 -15.15 -4.49
CA ALA A 153 -10.47 -14.42 -4.66
C ALA A 153 -9.48 -15.22 -5.54
N PRO A 154 -8.46 -14.57 -6.11
CA PRO A 154 -7.37 -15.26 -6.81
C PRO A 154 -6.67 -16.29 -5.93
N ALA A 155 -6.15 -17.36 -6.54
CA ALA A 155 -5.47 -18.45 -5.82
C ALA A 155 -4.20 -18.00 -5.07
N ASN A 156 -3.59 -16.91 -5.52
CA ASN A 156 -2.42 -16.29 -4.92
C ASN A 156 -2.77 -15.23 -3.86
N ALA A 157 -3.96 -15.26 -3.26
CA ALA A 157 -4.37 -14.30 -2.24
C ALA A 157 -4.77 -14.99 -0.92
N VAL A 158 -4.45 -14.35 0.20
CA VAL A 158 -4.76 -14.84 1.55
C VAL A 158 -5.82 -13.95 2.19
N LYS A 159 -6.86 -14.57 2.74
CA LYS A 159 -7.96 -13.86 3.42
C LYS A 159 -7.44 -13.12 4.64
N SER A 160 -7.76 -11.84 4.75
CA SER A 160 -7.50 -11.02 5.94
C SER A 160 -8.69 -11.09 6.91
N ALA A 161 -8.45 -10.95 8.23
CA ALA A 161 -9.55 -10.96 9.19
C ALA A 161 -10.41 -9.69 9.10
N SER A 162 -9.83 -8.60 8.59
CA SER A 162 -10.54 -7.34 8.31
C SER A 162 -9.91 -6.57 7.15
N ILE A 163 -10.64 -5.56 6.65
CA ILE A 163 -10.13 -4.60 5.65
C ILE A 163 -8.88 -3.89 6.21
N GLU A 164 -8.94 -3.44 7.47
CA GLU A 164 -7.83 -2.73 8.10
C GLU A 164 -6.58 -3.59 8.18
N GLU A 165 -6.71 -4.85 8.62
CA GLU A 165 -5.58 -5.77 8.68
C GLU A 165 -4.98 -6.05 7.30
N GLY A 166 -5.83 -6.18 6.28
CA GLY A 166 -5.39 -6.34 4.89
C GLY A 166 -4.58 -5.15 4.41
N VAL A 167 -5.08 -3.92 4.62
CA VAL A 167 -4.37 -2.68 4.28
C VAL A 167 -3.06 -2.56 5.06
N ARG A 168 -3.05 -2.86 6.36
CA ARG A 168 -1.84 -2.78 7.19
C ARG A 168 -0.80 -3.82 6.78
N THR A 169 -1.22 -5.02 6.40
CA THR A 169 -0.34 -6.09 5.91
C THR A 169 0.25 -5.71 4.55
N MET A 170 -0.58 -5.28 3.59
CA MET A 170 -0.13 -4.79 2.29
C MET A 170 0.87 -3.64 2.44
N MET A 171 0.55 -2.64 3.28
CA MET A 171 1.43 -1.51 3.54
C MET A 171 2.78 -1.94 4.12
N ARG A 172 2.76 -2.92 5.05
CA ARG A 172 4.00 -3.47 5.62
C ARG A 172 4.86 -4.13 4.55
N GLN A 173 4.26 -4.99 3.73
CA GLN A 173 4.97 -5.77 2.73
C GLN A 173 5.50 -4.89 1.59
N ILE A 174 4.69 -3.97 1.06
CA ILE A 174 5.08 -3.13 -0.08
C ILE A 174 6.19 -2.14 0.28
N VAL A 175 6.11 -1.51 1.45
CA VAL A 175 7.14 -0.55 1.90
C VAL A 175 8.44 -1.27 2.24
N ALA A 176 8.37 -2.43 2.92
CA ALA A 176 9.57 -3.21 3.21
C ALA A 176 10.29 -3.65 1.92
N ASN A 177 9.56 -4.08 0.89
CA ASN A 177 10.17 -4.46 -0.40
C ASN A 177 10.81 -3.25 -1.10
N ALA A 178 10.13 -2.11 -1.16
CA ALA A 178 10.69 -0.92 -1.79
C ALA A 178 11.94 -0.41 -1.04
N LEU A 179 11.94 -0.45 0.30
CA LEU A 179 13.10 -0.08 1.12
C LEU A 179 14.26 -1.08 0.97
N ARG A 180 13.96 -2.38 0.85
CA ARG A 180 14.97 -3.40 0.54
C ARG A 180 15.64 -3.11 -0.80
N ASP A 181 14.86 -2.90 -1.84
CA ASP A 181 15.38 -2.60 -3.17
C ASP A 181 16.22 -1.31 -3.16
N LEU A 182 15.75 -0.26 -2.48
CA LEU A 182 16.50 0.97 -2.27
C LEU A 182 17.84 0.70 -1.58
N SER A 183 17.84 -0.11 -0.51
CA SER A 183 19.03 -0.43 0.30
C SER A 183 20.12 -1.16 -0.49
N THR A 184 19.72 -1.96 -1.47
CA THR A 184 20.64 -2.69 -2.33
C THR A 184 21.19 -1.86 -3.50
N ASN A 185 20.63 -0.65 -3.73
CA ASN A 185 21.09 0.22 -4.79
C ASN A 185 22.50 0.78 -4.47
N PRO A 186 23.51 0.56 -5.34
CA PRO A 186 24.88 1.01 -5.08
C PRO A 186 25.06 2.55 -5.07
N GLN A 187 24.07 3.29 -5.55
CA GLN A 187 24.06 4.76 -5.52
C GLN A 187 23.55 5.32 -4.19
N LEU A 188 22.96 4.49 -3.32
CA LEU A 188 22.53 4.90 -1.98
C LEU A 188 23.77 5.16 -1.11
N LYS A 189 23.99 6.42 -0.76
CA LYS A 189 25.15 6.92 -0.01
C LYS A 189 24.77 8.07 0.90
#